data_AF-A0A927QPE2-F1
#
_entry.id   AF-A0A927QPE2-F1
#
_cell.length_a   1.000
_cell.length_b   1.000
_cell.length_c   1.000
_cell.angle_alpha   90.00
_cell.angle_beta   90.00
_cell.angle_gamma   90.00
#
_symmetry.space_group_name_H-M   'P 1'
#
loop_
_entity.id
_entity.type
_entity.pdbx_description
1 polymer ?
#
loop_
_entity_poly.entity_id
_entity_poly.type
_entity_poly.pdbx_seq_one_letter_code
_entity_poly.pdbx_strand_id
1 'polypeptide(L)'
;MLIKSDANPSLINLLIFTLFLLVGLLLLRKGLVIEKNEQIRTAYFLFGMLLKTNIIETKKMNIVSVLTFRKRSNYKYPKRWNSFNRWEPNLEYSATSYQLYLLNENHSVKRKLISFMKEENSIKALNFLLQNTGMKVAVYNPNNSKKTSY
;
A
#
# COMPACT_ATOMS: atom_id res chain seq x y z
N MET A 1 -17.88 27.77 38.21
CA MET A 1 -16.43 28.02 38.12
C MET A 1 -16.14 28.43 36.69
N LEU A 2 -15.94 29.74 36.44
CA LEU A 2 -15.64 30.25 35.11
C LEU A 2 -14.12 30.35 34.97
N ILE A 3 -13.53 29.47 34.17
CA ILE A 3 -12.10 29.50 33.88
C ILE A 3 -11.90 30.47 32.71
N LYS A 4 -11.28 31.62 32.97
CA LYS A 4 -10.83 32.51 31.92
C LYS A 4 -9.57 31.92 31.32
N SER A 5 -9.65 31.48 30.07
CA SER A 5 -8.52 30.90 29.35
C SER A 5 -7.70 32.01 28.72
N ASP A 6 -6.53 32.31 29.28
CA ASP A 6 -5.53 33.25 28.74
C ASP A 6 -4.72 32.63 27.56
N ALA A 7 -5.33 31.72 26.82
CA ALA A 7 -4.70 31.07 25.71
C ALA A 7 -4.54 32.06 24.54
N ASN A 8 -3.29 32.28 24.11
CA ASN A 8 -2.99 33.13 22.98
C ASN A 8 -3.72 32.62 21.72
N PRO A 9 -4.57 33.44 21.08
CA PRO A 9 -5.38 33.01 19.94
C PRO A 9 -4.51 32.56 18.75
N SER A 10 -3.30 33.11 18.62
CA SER A 10 -2.31 32.69 17.62
C SER A 10 -1.83 31.26 17.83
N LEU A 11 -1.61 30.82 19.08
CA LEU A 11 -1.19 29.46 19.39
C LEU A 11 -2.31 28.44 19.13
N ILE A 12 -3.56 28.80 19.44
CA ILE A 12 -4.73 27.96 19.15
C ILE A 12 -4.86 27.75 17.63
N ASN A 13 -4.73 28.82 16.83
CA ASN A 13 -4.81 28.73 15.38
C ASN A 13 -3.70 27.86 14.79
N LEU A 14 -2.47 27.97 15.31
CA LEU A 14 -1.35 27.12 14.89
C LEU A 14 -1.61 25.64 15.17
N LEU A 15 -2.20 25.32 16.32
CA LEU A 15 -2.51 23.95 16.74
C LEU A 15 -3.62 23.34 15.87
N ILE A 16 -4.67 24.11 15.56
CA ILE A 16 -5.72 23.68 14.64
C ILE A 16 -5.16 23.44 13.24
N PHE A 17 -4.30 24.33 12.74
CA PHE A 17 -3.67 24.19 11.42
C PHE A 17 -2.80 22.93 11.32
N THR A 18 -1.97 22.68 12.34
CA THR A 18 -1.12 21.48 12.39
C THR A 18 -1.95 20.21 12.47
N LEU A 19 -3.04 20.19 13.26
CA LEU A 19 -3.96 19.06 13.30
C LEU A 19 -4.58 18.80 11.93
N PHE A 20 -5.03 19.84 11.23
CA PHE A 20 -5.61 19.71 9.90
C PHE A 20 -4.61 19.13 8.89
N LEU A 21 -3.35 19.58 8.95
CA LEU A 21 -2.28 19.07 8.11
C LEU A 21 -1.98 17.58 8.40
N LEU A 22 -2.03 17.18 9.68
CA LEU A 22 -1.83 15.80 10.11
C LEU A 22 -2.97 14.88 9.63
N VAL A 23 -4.22 15.35 9.71
CA VAL A 23 -5.39 14.66 9.17
C VAL A 23 -5.29 14.53 7.64
N GLY A 24 -4.84 15.59 6.95
CA GLY A 24 -4.59 15.55 5.52
C GLY A 24 -3.58 14.47 5.12
N LEU A 25 -2.48 14.35 5.88
CA LEU A 25 -1.47 13.31 5.66
C LEU A 25 -2.03 11.88 5.83
N LEU A 26 -2.95 11.67 6.77
CA LEU A 26 -3.60 10.37 6.98
C LEU A 26 -4.57 10.00 5.86
N LEU A 27 -5.13 10.99 5.16
CA LEU A 27 -6.07 10.80 4.07
C LEU A 27 -5.38 10.65 2.71
N LEU A 28 -4.05 10.72 2.67
CA LEU A 28 -3.27 10.48 1.46
C LEU A 28 -3.45 9.02 1.00
N ARG A 29 -3.99 8.83 -0.19
CA ARG A 29 -4.20 7.51 -0.79
C ARG A 29 -3.26 7.30 -1.96
N LYS A 30 -2.60 6.14 -2.02
CA LYS A 30 -1.83 5.74 -3.20
C LYS A 30 -2.74 4.98 -4.16
N GLY A 31 -2.67 5.28 -5.45
CA GLY A 31 -3.47 4.64 -6.50
C GLY A 31 -2.72 4.50 -7.82
N LEU A 32 -3.46 4.11 -8.85
CA LEU A 32 -2.99 3.95 -10.23
C LEU A 32 -3.74 4.90 -11.14
N VAL A 33 -3.05 5.44 -12.14
CA VAL A 33 -3.60 6.27 -13.21
C VAL A 33 -3.08 5.73 -14.54
N ILE A 34 -3.96 5.66 -15.53
CA ILE A 34 -3.61 5.29 -16.90
C ILE A 34 -3.76 6.55 -17.74
N GLU A 35 -2.69 6.92 -18.42
CA GLU A 35 -2.72 8.02 -19.39
C GLU A 35 -3.17 7.52 -20.76
N LYS A 36 -3.52 8.46 -21.65
CA LYS A 36 -4.04 8.18 -23.01
C LYS A 36 -3.14 7.26 -23.85
N ASN A 37 -1.84 7.19 -23.53
CA ASN A 37 -0.87 6.35 -24.23
C ASN A 37 -0.67 4.97 -23.56
N GLU A 38 -1.66 4.50 -22.78
CA GLU A 38 -1.60 3.24 -22.01
C GLU A 38 -0.45 3.17 -20.99
N GLN A 39 0.15 4.31 -20.65
CA GLN A 39 1.23 4.38 -19.68
C GLN A 39 0.65 4.33 -18.27
N ILE A 40 1.09 3.32 -17.51
CA ILE A 40 0.70 3.13 -16.12
C ILE A 40 1.56 4.04 -15.24
N ARG A 41 0.89 4.88 -14.44
CA ARG A 41 1.53 5.74 -13.44
C ARG A 41 0.99 5.40 -12.06
N THR A 42 1.87 5.40 -11.07
CA THR A 42 1.44 5.42 -9.66
C THR A 42 1.17 6.85 -9.27
N ALA A 43 0.04 7.12 -8.62
CA ALA A 43 -0.32 8.45 -8.18
C ALA A 43 -0.65 8.50 -6.69
N TYR A 44 -0.45 9.67 -6.09
CA TYR A 44 -0.94 10.00 -4.76
C TYR A 44 -2.16 10.91 -4.91
N PHE A 45 -3.22 10.54 -4.20
CA PHE A 45 -4.50 11.23 -4.18
C PHE A 45 -4.79 11.77 -2.80
N LEU A 46 -5.38 12.96 -2.73
CA LEU A 46 -5.91 13.54 -1.51
C LEU A 46 -7.31 14.09 -1.83
N PHE A 47 -8.33 13.60 -1.13
CA PHE A 47 -9.73 13.95 -1.40
C PHE A 47 -10.16 13.81 -2.88
N GLY A 48 -9.58 12.85 -3.61
CA GLY A 48 -9.85 12.64 -5.04
C GLY A 48 -9.03 13.52 -5.98
N MET A 49 -8.33 14.54 -5.46
CA MET A 49 -7.40 15.33 -6.25
C MET A 49 -6.08 14.58 -6.43
N LEU A 50 -5.57 14.57 -7.67
CA LEU A 50 -4.27 14.01 -8.00
C LEU A 50 -3.17 15.00 -7.56
N LEU A 51 -2.30 14.57 -6.66
CA LEU A 51 -1.21 15.41 -6.14
C LEU A 51 0.11 15.17 -6.87
N LYS A 52 0.47 13.90 -7.05
CA LYS A 52 1.77 13.52 -7.61
C LYS A 52 1.63 12.23 -8.39
N THR A 53 2.25 12.18 -9.56
CA THR A 53 2.40 10.97 -10.37
C THR A 53 3.87 10.57 -10.45
N ASN A 54 4.11 9.26 -10.47
CA ASN A 54 5.39 8.66 -10.76
C ASN A 54 5.20 7.68 -11.91
N ILE A 55 6.02 7.84 -12.94
CA ILE A 55 6.00 6.99 -14.14
C ILE A 55 6.59 5.62 -13.78
N ILE A 56 5.92 4.58 -14.22
CA ILE A 56 6.45 3.21 -14.17
C ILE A 56 6.85 2.86 -15.58
N GLU A 57 8.14 2.63 -15.81
CA GLU A 57 8.58 2.11 -17.10
C GLU A 57 8.06 0.69 -17.25
N THR A 58 7.17 0.51 -18.24
CA THR A 58 6.51 -0.74 -18.60
C THR A 58 7.13 -1.42 -19.81
N LYS A 59 8.27 -0.91 -20.34
CA LYS A 59 8.89 -1.45 -21.57
C LYS A 59 9.11 -2.97 -21.41
N LYS A 60 8.40 -3.76 -22.23
CA LYS A 60 8.41 -5.23 -22.27
C LYS A 60 7.71 -5.96 -21.10
N MET A 61 6.86 -5.27 -20.34
CA MET A 61 6.07 -5.88 -19.26
C MET A 61 4.58 -5.84 -19.61
N ASN A 62 4.08 -6.93 -20.19
CA ASN A 62 2.69 -7.02 -20.70
C ASN A 62 1.80 -7.91 -19.82
N ILE A 63 2.35 -8.51 -18.76
CA ILE A 63 1.65 -9.45 -17.91
C ILE A 63 1.44 -8.84 -16.53
N VAL A 64 0.22 -8.91 -16.01
CA VAL A 64 -0.12 -8.48 -14.65
C VAL A 64 -0.41 -9.70 -13.79
N SER A 65 0.07 -9.69 -12.55
CA SER A 65 -0.24 -10.73 -11.57
C SER A 65 -0.46 -10.16 -10.18
N VAL A 66 -1.35 -10.80 -9.41
CA VAL A 66 -1.57 -10.50 -7.99
C VAL A 66 -0.90 -11.58 -7.16
N LEU A 67 0.01 -11.14 -6.30
CA LEU A 67 0.77 -12.00 -5.40
C LEU A 67 0.37 -11.78 -3.95
N THR A 68 0.11 -12.87 -3.25
CA THR A 68 -0.25 -12.85 -1.83
C THR A 68 1.00 -13.06 -0.98
N PHE A 69 1.24 -12.14 -0.04
CA PHE A 69 2.35 -12.21 0.89
C PHE A 69 1.85 -12.09 2.33
N ARG A 70 2.31 -12.99 3.20
CA ARG A 70 2.05 -12.89 4.64
C ARG A 70 3.17 -12.07 5.29
N LYS A 71 2.83 -10.86 5.74
CA LYS A 71 3.72 -10.04 6.55
C LYS A 71 3.61 -10.49 8.00
N ARG A 72 4.74 -10.82 8.61
CA ARG A 72 4.84 -11.14 10.04
C ARG A 72 5.74 -10.08 10.68
N SER A 73 5.20 -9.38 11.66
CA SER A 73 5.96 -8.51 12.54
C SER A 73 6.12 -9.24 13.86
N ASN A 74 7.37 -9.45 14.28
CA ASN A 74 7.65 -9.90 15.63
C ASN A 74 8.26 -8.72 16.37
N TYR A 75 7.45 -8.04 17.19
CA TYR A 75 7.92 -6.99 18.09
C TYR A 75 8.61 -7.64 19.29
N LYS A 76 9.61 -8.49 19.03
CA LYS A 76 10.50 -9.01 20.05
C LYS A 76 11.52 -7.92 20.35
N TYR A 77 11.34 -7.24 21.47
CA TYR A 77 12.41 -6.43 22.06
C TYR A 77 13.65 -7.31 22.24
N PRO A 78 14.87 -6.74 22.10
CA PRO A 78 16.10 -7.51 22.26
C PRO A 78 16.08 -8.24 23.61
N LYS A 79 16.23 -9.57 23.56
CA LYS A 79 16.20 -10.52 24.69
C LYS A 79 17.37 -10.33 25.68
N ARG A 80 17.82 -9.10 25.95
CA ARG A 80 19.05 -8.84 26.69
C ARG A 80 18.86 -8.39 28.13
N TRP A 81 17.64 -8.42 28.67
CA TRP A 81 17.46 -8.23 30.11
C TRP A 81 16.79 -9.44 30.77
N ASN A 82 17.58 -10.11 31.60
CA ASN A 82 17.20 -11.27 32.37
C ASN A 82 15.99 -10.96 33.28
N SER A 83 15.06 -11.91 33.37
CA SER A 83 14.04 -12.11 34.40
C SER A 83 12.67 -11.39 34.33
N PHE A 84 12.47 -10.30 33.57
CA PHE A 84 11.18 -9.58 33.58
C PHE A 84 10.19 -9.89 32.42
N ASN A 85 10.63 -10.58 31.35
CA ASN A 85 9.80 -10.76 30.14
C ASN A 85 8.71 -11.85 30.21
N ARG A 86 8.43 -12.45 31.39
CA ARG A 86 7.37 -13.47 31.51
C ARG A 86 5.95 -12.90 31.48
N TRP A 87 5.79 -11.59 31.69
CA TRP A 87 4.50 -10.89 31.69
C TRP A 87 4.19 -10.19 30.36
N GLU A 88 5.10 -10.19 29.39
CA GLU A 88 4.88 -9.48 28.14
C GLU A 88 3.89 -10.24 27.24
N PRO A 89 2.84 -9.58 26.74
CA PRO A 89 1.92 -10.20 25.79
C PRO A 89 2.65 -10.52 24.49
N ASN A 90 2.32 -11.66 23.88
CA ASN A 90 2.86 -12.02 22.57
C ASN A 90 2.32 -11.04 21.50
N LEU A 91 3.10 -10.02 21.14
CA LEU A 91 2.76 -9.01 20.14
C LEU A 91 3.00 -9.51 18.69
N GLU A 92 2.91 -10.82 18.46
CA GLU A 92 3.05 -11.39 17.12
C GLU A 92 1.88 -10.98 16.24
N TYR A 93 2.14 -10.07 15.31
CA TYR A 93 1.16 -9.60 14.33
C TYR A 93 1.42 -10.25 12.98
N SER A 94 0.41 -10.92 12.42
CA SER A 94 0.46 -11.46 11.06
C SER A 94 -0.67 -10.88 10.23
N ALA A 95 -0.32 -10.25 9.10
CA ALA A 95 -1.28 -9.71 8.16
C ALA A 95 -0.98 -10.20 6.74
N THR A 96 -2.04 -10.48 6.00
CA THR A 96 -1.94 -10.80 4.58
C THR A 96 -1.90 -9.50 3.78
N SER A 97 -1.02 -9.44 2.79
CA SER A 97 -0.93 -8.32 1.85
C SER A 97 -0.99 -8.85 0.42
N TYR A 98 -1.76 -8.16 -0.41
CA TYR A 98 -1.97 -8.48 -1.82
C TYR A 98 -1.20 -7.46 -2.64
N GLN A 99 -0.23 -7.92 -3.44
CA GLN A 99 0.69 -7.06 -4.15
C GLN A 99 0.51 -7.28 -5.64
N LEU A 100 0.31 -6.20 -6.37
CA LEU A 100 0.09 -6.24 -7.81
C LEU A 100 1.44 -5.99 -8.51
N TYR A 101 1.80 -6.90 -9.40
CA TYR A 101 3.07 -6.92 -10.12
C TYR A 101 2.87 -6.87 -11.63
N LEU A 102 3.78 -6.19 -12.30
CA LEU A 102 4.05 -6.34 -13.72
C LEU A 102 5.15 -7.36 -13.92
N LEU A 103 4.96 -8.22 -14.90
CA LEU A 103 5.87 -9.28 -15.31
C LEU A 103 6.21 -9.10 -16.79
N ASN A 104 7.44 -9.45 -17.16
CA ASN A 104 7.80 -9.68 -18.55
C ASN A 104 7.26 -11.03 -19.03
N GLU A 105 7.32 -11.28 -20.35
CA GLU A 105 6.81 -12.50 -20.98
C GLU A 105 7.40 -13.79 -20.36
N ASN A 106 8.67 -13.75 -19.96
CA ASN A 106 9.38 -14.89 -19.36
C ASN A 106 9.22 -14.99 -17.83
N HIS A 107 8.45 -14.10 -17.20
CA HIS A 107 8.29 -13.97 -15.74
C HIS A 107 9.61 -13.84 -14.95
N SER A 108 10.72 -13.48 -15.60
CA SER A 108 12.04 -13.34 -14.99
C SER A 108 12.23 -11.97 -14.32
N VAL A 109 11.58 -10.94 -14.84
CA VAL A 109 11.61 -9.59 -14.28
C VAL A 109 10.24 -9.25 -13.74
N LYS A 110 10.19 -8.87 -12.46
CA LYS A 110 8.97 -8.44 -11.78
C LYS A 110 9.11 -7.03 -11.23
N ARG A 111 8.11 -6.19 -11.50
CA ARG A 111 8.04 -4.82 -10.97
C ARG A 111 6.77 -4.65 -10.16
N LYS A 112 6.92 -4.27 -8.89
CA LYS A 112 5.78 -4.02 -8.01
C LYS A 112 5.11 -2.70 -8.40
N LEU A 113 3.79 -2.74 -8.63
CA LEU A 113 2.98 -1.56 -8.89
C LEU A 113 2.47 -0.95 -7.58
N ILE A 114 1.71 -1.75 -6.83
CA ILE A 114 1.00 -1.29 -5.65
C ILE A 114 0.74 -2.48 -4.71
N SER A 115 0.52 -2.19 -3.42
CA SER A 115 0.16 -3.19 -2.43
C SER A 115 -1.10 -2.79 -1.68
N PHE A 116 -1.93 -3.78 -1.42
CA PHE A 116 -3.20 -3.68 -0.73
C PHE A 116 -3.19 -4.58 0.50
N MET A 117 -3.95 -4.20 1.52
CA MET A 117 -4.21 -5.04 2.69
C MET A 117 -5.49 -5.89 2.54
N LYS A 118 -6.40 -5.48 1.65
CA LYS A 118 -7.64 -6.19 1.33
C LYS A 118 -7.58 -6.75 -0.09
N GLU A 119 -8.03 -7.98 -0.26
CA GLU A 119 -8.03 -8.70 -1.53
C GLU A 119 -8.92 -8.01 -2.57
N GLU A 120 -10.13 -7.60 -2.17
CA GLU A 120 -11.09 -6.91 -3.03
C GLU A 120 -10.48 -5.69 -3.74
N ASN A 121 -9.64 -4.93 -3.03
CA ASN A 121 -8.98 -3.75 -3.60
C ASN A 121 -7.92 -4.14 -4.64
N SER A 122 -7.25 -5.28 -4.44
CA SER A 122 -6.30 -5.81 -5.41
C SER A 122 -6.99 -6.31 -6.68
N ILE A 123 -8.16 -6.94 -6.54
CA ILE A 123 -8.99 -7.38 -7.67
C ILE A 123 -9.55 -6.17 -8.42
N LYS A 124 -10.05 -5.14 -7.72
CA LYS A 124 -10.50 -3.88 -8.35
C LYS A 124 -9.38 -3.22 -9.16
N ALA A 125 -8.17 -3.18 -8.60
CA ALA A 125 -7.02 -2.62 -9.31
C ALA A 125 -6.59 -3.47 -10.51
N LEU A 126 -6.64 -4.80 -10.40
CA LEU A 126 -6.39 -5.72 -11.51
C LEU A 126 -7.41 -5.49 -12.63
N ASN A 127 -8.70 -5.48 -12.32
CA ASN A 127 -9.77 -5.26 -13.29
C ASN A 127 -9.64 -3.88 -13.95
N PHE A 128 -9.31 -2.84 -13.18
CA PHE A 128 -9.04 -1.51 -13.74
C PHE A 128 -7.91 -1.55 -14.78
N LEU A 129 -6.81 -2.26 -14.49
CA LEU A 129 -5.72 -2.41 -15.45
C LEU A 129 -6.18 -3.17 -16.71
N LEU A 130 -6.87 -4.30 -16.55
CA LEU A 130 -7.32 -5.12 -17.69
C LEU A 130 -8.35 -4.43 -18.59
N GLN A 131 -9.21 -3.59 -18.02
CA GLN A 131 -10.23 -2.86 -18.78
C GLN A 131 -9.66 -1.69 -19.57
N ASN A 132 -8.55 -1.10 -19.07
CA ASN A 132 -7.99 0.13 -19.62
C ASN A 132 -6.63 -0.09 -20.32
N THR A 133 -6.15 -1.34 -20.40
CA THR A 133 -4.92 -1.71 -21.09
C THR A 133 -5.07 -3.07 -21.77
N GLY A 134 -4.29 -3.35 -22.81
CA GLY A 134 -4.25 -4.66 -23.47
C GLY A 134 -3.46 -5.75 -22.72
N MET A 135 -3.22 -5.60 -21.41
CA MET A 135 -2.38 -6.52 -20.64
C MET A 135 -3.07 -7.87 -20.38
N LYS A 136 -2.25 -8.91 -20.23
CA LYS A 136 -2.71 -10.27 -19.91
C LYS A 136 -2.60 -10.56 -18.42
N VAL A 137 -3.55 -11.31 -17.86
CA VAL A 137 -3.44 -11.84 -16.50
C VAL A 137 -2.62 -13.12 -16.53
N ALA A 138 -1.68 -13.26 -15.58
CA ALA A 138 -1.10 -14.55 -15.26
C ALA A 138 -1.31 -14.88 -13.78
N VAL A 139 -1.69 -16.13 -13.52
CA VAL A 139 -1.62 -16.70 -12.17
C VAL A 139 -0.16 -17.08 -11.93
N TYR A 140 0.58 -16.19 -11.27
CA TYR A 140 1.98 -16.42 -10.95
C TYR A 140 2.07 -16.84 -9.48
N ASN A 141 2.52 -18.06 -9.22
CA ASN A 141 2.87 -18.50 -7.87
C ASN A 141 4.38 -18.77 -7.83
N PRO A 142 5.19 -17.89 -7.21
CA PRO A 142 6.64 -18.10 -7.13
C PRO A 142 7.00 -19.33 -6.28
N ASN A 143 6.07 -19.85 -5.47
CA ASN A 143 6.20 -21.08 -4.70
C ASN A 143 5.48 -22.22 -5.44
N ASN A 144 6.09 -22.73 -6.50
CA ASN A 144 5.59 -23.89 -7.24
C ASN A 144 5.78 -25.20 -6.44
N SER A 145 5.10 -25.34 -5.30
CA SER A 145 4.88 -26.66 -4.68
C SER A 145 3.45 -27.15 -4.79
N LYS A 146 2.42 -26.31 -4.99
CA LYS A 146 1.06 -26.78 -5.30
C LYS A 146 0.30 -25.80 -6.22
N LYS A 147 -0.10 -26.32 -7.39
CA LYS A 147 -1.10 -25.74 -8.29
C LYS A 147 -2.43 -25.63 -7.55
N THR A 148 -3.08 -24.47 -7.63
CA THR A 148 -4.54 -24.39 -7.51
C THR A 148 -5.05 -23.50 -8.61
N SER A 149 -5.74 -24.12 -9.55
CA SER A 149 -6.62 -23.50 -10.54
C SER A 149 -7.84 -22.94 -9.81
N TYR A 150 -8.30 -21.76 -10.21
CA TYR A 150 -9.69 -21.35 -10.08
C TYR A 150 -10.34 -21.43 -11.45
#